data_AF-A0A0R1K8U7-F1
#
_entry.id   AF-A0A0R1K8U7-F1
#
_cell.length_a   1.000
_cell.length_b   1.000
_cell.length_c   1.000
_cell.angle_alpha   90.00
_cell.angle_beta   90.00
_cell.angle_gamma   90.00
#
_symmetry.space_group_name_H-M   'P 1'
#
loop_
_entity.id
_entity.type
_entity.pdbx_description
1 polymer ?
#
loop_
_entity_poly.entity_id
_entity_poly.type
_entity_poly.pdbx_seq_one_letter_code
_entity_poly.pdbx_strand_id
1 'polypeptide(L)' 'MNNTKLLDNLKTLQDLKFEIYNRSTKAIDYRNFNVLTLNLPNKTIDIADFYKKHYREYSIEEIAGLIVAKYEL' A
#
# COMPACT_ATOMS: atom_id res chain seq x y z
N MET A 1 -18.04 -0.97 17.58
CA MET A 1 -17.22 -0.73 16.37
C MET A 1 -17.52 -1.87 15.40
N ASN A 2 -18.09 -1.59 14.22
CA ASN A 2 -18.56 -2.64 13.29
C ASN A 2 -17.38 -3.41 12.70
N ASN A 3 -17.33 -4.72 12.97
CA ASN A 3 -16.32 -5.64 12.42
C ASN A 3 -16.25 -5.61 10.87
N THR A 4 -17.36 -5.31 10.20
CA THR A 4 -17.41 -5.18 8.73
C THR A 4 -16.50 -4.06 8.21
N LYS A 5 -16.50 -2.88 8.85
CA LYS A 5 -15.64 -1.75 8.42
C LYS A 5 -14.17 -2.05 8.60
N LEU A 6 -13.80 -2.83 9.61
CA LEU A 6 -12.42 -3.24 9.83
C LEU A 6 -11.97 -4.22 8.74
N LEU A 7 -12.81 -5.20 8.41
CA LEU A 7 -12.52 -6.19 7.36
C LEU A 7 -12.41 -5.55 5.98
N ASP A 8 -13.31 -4.62 5.64
CA ASP A 8 -13.25 -3.88 4.37
C ASP A 8 -11.95 -3.08 4.26
N ASN A 9 -11.56 -2.38 5.33
CA ASN A 9 -10.30 -1.64 5.37
C ASN A 9 -9.07 -2.56 5.24
N LEU A 10 -9.08 -3.72 5.89
CA LEU A 10 -7.98 -4.68 5.79
C LEU A 10 -7.86 -5.26 4.38
N LYS A 11 -8.99 -5.57 3.73
CA LYS A 11 -9.01 -6.03 2.34
C LYS A 11 -8.46 -4.96 1.41
N THR A 12 -8.93 -3.72 1.52
CA THR A 12 -8.41 -2.61 0.71
C THR A 12 -6.92 -2.41 0.87
N LEU A 13 -6.40 -2.52 2.10
CA LEU A 13 -4.95 -2.44 2.34
C LEU A 13 -4.20 -3.63 1.75
N GLN A 14 -4.80 -4.81 1.70
CA GLN A 14 -4.20 -5.98 1.08
C GLN A 14 -4.16 -5.83 -0.45
N ASP A 15 -5.26 -5.38 -1.06
CA ASP A 15 -5.35 -5.12 -2.50
C ASP A 15 -4.32 -4.05 -2.92
N LEU A 16 -4.17 -2.98 -2.13
CA LEU A 16 -3.18 -1.94 -2.38
C LEU A 16 -1.74 -2.47 -2.34
N LYS A 17 -1.39 -3.37 -1.41
CA LYS A 17 -0.06 -3.98 -1.36
C LYS A 17 0.21 -4.85 -2.58
N PHE A 18 -0.79 -5.60 -3.01
CA PHE A 18 -0.70 -6.42 -4.20
C PHE A 18 -0.43 -5.56 -5.44
N GLU A 19 -1.16 -4.46 -5.60
CA GLU A 19 -0.94 -3.52 -6.70
C GLU A 19 0.44 -2.86 -6.65
N ILE A 20 0.92 -2.46 -5.46
CA ILE A 20 2.29 -1.95 -5.30
C ILE A 20 3.29 -3.01 -5.75
N TYR A 21 3.16 -4.24 -5.26
CA TYR A 21 4.06 -5.35 -5.62
C TYR A 21 4.07 -5.62 -7.13
N ASN A 22 2.88 -5.69 -7.76
CA ASN A 22 2.74 -5.97 -9.19
C ASN A 22 3.35 -4.87 -10.08
N ARG A 23 3.37 -3.62 -9.60
CA ARG A 23 3.88 -2.45 -10.33
C ARG A 23 5.33 -2.10 -10.01
N SER A 24 5.89 -2.66 -8.94
CA SER A 24 7.26 -2.38 -8.52
C SER A 24 8.24 -2.98 -9.52
N THR A 25 9.21 -2.16 -9.95
CA THR A 25 10.26 -2.58 -10.88
C THR A 25 11.35 -3.39 -10.19
N LYS A 26 11.51 -3.22 -8.88
CA LYS A 26 12.42 -4.02 -8.05
C LYS A 26 11.72 -5.27 -7.56
N ALA A 27 12.50 -6.34 -7.38
CA ALA A 27 12.05 -7.55 -6.68
C ALA A 27 11.83 -7.23 -5.19
N ILE A 28 10.77 -6.49 -4.88
CA ILE A 28 10.35 -6.24 -3.50
C ILE A 28 9.92 -7.57 -2.93
N ASP A 29 10.65 -8.07 -1.94
CA ASP A 29 10.24 -9.25 -1.21
C ASP A 29 8.88 -8.99 -0.55
N TYR A 30 7.91 -9.88 -0.78
CA TYR A 30 6.59 -9.75 -0.18
C TYR A 30 6.65 -9.69 1.36
N ARG A 31 7.68 -10.27 1.98
CA ARG A 31 7.93 -10.21 3.44
C ARG A 31 8.22 -8.80 3.94
N ASN A 32 8.55 -7.86 3.06
CA ASN A 32 8.72 -6.45 3.41
C ASN A 32 7.38 -5.75 3.68
N PHE A 33 6.25 -6.32 3.25
CA PHE A 33 4.93 -5.78 3.53
C PHE A 33 4.41 -6.24 4.89
N ASN A 34 4.35 -5.30 5.84
CA ASN A 34 3.62 -5.46 7.10
C ASN A 34 2.16 -5.06 6.94
N VAL A 35 1.35 -5.20 8.00
CA VAL A 35 -0.09 -4.89 7.98
C VAL A 35 -0.39 -3.48 7.46
N LEU A 36 0.41 -2.47 7.82
CA LEU A 36 0.19 -1.07 7.42
C LEU A 36 1.35 -0.46 6.65
N THR A 37 2.51 -1.12 6.61
CA THR A 37 3.76 -0.52 6.11
C THR A 37 4.47 -1.41 5.10
N LEU A 38 5.32 -0.80 4.27
CA LEU A 38 6.35 -1.47 3.48
C LEU A 38 7.72 -1.11 4.06
N ASN A 39 8.43 -2.11 4.58
CA ASN A 39 9.75 -1.96 5.19
C ASN A 39 10.84 -2.36 4.20
N LEU A 40 11.54 -1.38 3.66
CA LEU A 40 12.70 -1.57 2.79
C LEU A 40 13.99 -1.42 3.62
N PRO A 41 15.15 -1.91 3.14
CA PRO A 41 16.40 -1.87 3.90
C PRO A 41 16.78 -0.48 4.46
N ASN A 42 16.43 0.58 3.74
CA ASN A 42 16.80 1.95 4.08
C ASN A 42 15.62 2.85 4.49
N LYS A 43 14.37 2.36 4.41
CA LYS A 43 13.19 3.19 4.67
C LYS A 43 11.94 2.37 4.97
N THR A 44 11.05 2.95 5.76
CA THR A 44 9.69 2.43 5.96
C THR A 44 8.69 3.38 5.30
N ILE A 45 7.76 2.81 4.54
CA ILE A 45 6.67 3.53 3.88
C ILE A 45 5.37 3.18 4.62
N ASP A 46 4.68 4.19 5.16
CA ASP A 46 3.34 4.01 5.74
C ASP A 46 2.29 4.01 4.64
N ILE A 47 1.87 2.82 4.23
CA ILE A 47 0.90 2.62 3.15
C ILE A 47 -0.48 3.08 3.60
N ALA A 48 -0.83 2.86 4.87
CA ALA A 48 -2.15 3.20 5.40
C ALA A 48 -2.35 4.70 5.52
N ASP A 49 -1.33 5.44 5.97
CA ASP A 49 -1.36 6.90 5.99
C ASP A 49 -1.40 7.49 4.56
N PHE A 50 -0.61 6.92 3.64
CA PHE A 50 -0.64 7.34 2.23
C PHE A 50 -2.03 7.11 1.61
N TYR A 51 -2.61 5.92 1.81
CA TYR A 51 -3.97 5.63 1.35
C TYR A 51 -4.99 6.61 1.94
N LYS A 52 -4.98 6.87 3.25
CA LYS A 52 -5.91 7.81 3.91
C LYS A 52 -5.84 9.24 3.36
N LYS A 53 -4.69 9.66 2.85
CA LYS A 53 -4.51 10.98 2.24
C LYS A 53 -5.07 11.06 0.82
N HIS A 54 -5.19 9.94 0.12
CA HIS A 54 -5.46 9.92 -1.33
C HIS A 54 -6.75 9.18 -1.72
N TYR A 55 -7.35 8.37 -0.83
CA TYR A 55 -8.48 7.48 -1.15
C TYR A 55 -9.76 8.15 -1.67
N ARG A 56 -9.91 9.47 -1.48
CA ARG A 56 -11.08 10.21 -1.96
C ARG A 56 -10.92 10.70 -3.40
N GLU A 57 -9.69 10.80 -3.87
CA GLU A 57 -9.33 11.42 -5.14
C GLU A 57 -8.83 10.41 -6.17
N TYR A 58 -8.34 9.25 -5.71
CA TYR A 58 -7.66 8.27 -6.53
C TYR A 58 -8.15 6.85 -6.25
N SER A 59 -8.12 6.01 -7.28
CA SER A 59 -8.33 4.57 -7.17
C SER A 59 -7.16 3.88 -6.45
N ILE A 60 -7.35 2.61 -6.06
CA ILE A 60 -6.28 1.82 -5.41
C ILE A 60 -5.07 1.68 -6.35
N GLU A 61 -5.31 1.45 -7.63
CA GLU A 61 -4.31 1.32 -8.68
C GLU A 61 -3.52 2.61 -8.88
N GLU A 62 -4.21 3.75 -8.86
CA GLU A 62 -3.59 5.07 -8.96
C GLU A 62 -2.74 5.36 -7.72
N ILE A 63 -3.24 5.06 -6.52
CA ILE A 63 -2.50 5.19 -5.27
C ILE A 63 -1.25 4.29 -5.28
N ALA A 64 -1.37 3.05 -5.74
CA ALA A 64 -0.24 2.15 -5.91
C ALA A 64 0.81 2.74 -6.86
N GLY A 65 0.37 3.27 -8.01
CA GLY A 65 1.25 3.96 -8.96
C GLY A 65 1.97 5.16 -8.36
N LEU A 66 1.26 5.99 -7.57
CA LEU A 66 1.84 7.12 -6.86
C LEU A 66 2.90 6.68 -5.84
N ILE A 67 2.66 5.60 -5.10
CA ILE A 67 3.63 5.04 -4.15
C ILE A 67 4.86 4.52 -4.90
N VAL A 68 4.68 3.75 -5.96
CA VAL A 68 5.80 3.20 -6.76
C VAL A 68 6.65 4.31 -7.35
N ALA A 69 6.02 5.34 -7.95
CA ALA A 69 6.73 6.48 -8.52
C ALA A 69 7.45 7.31 -7.45
N LYS A 70 6.78 7.62 -6.33
CA LYS A 70 7.34 8.46 -5.25
C LYS A 70 8.54 7.81 -4.57
N TYR A 71 8.52 6.49 -4.42
CA TYR A 71 9.55 5.77 -3.66
C TYR A 71 10.51 4.98 -4.56
N GLU A 72 10.39 5.11 -5.88
CA GLU A 72 11.21 4.42 -6.90
C GLU A 72 11.27 2.91 -6.64
N LEU A 73 10.08 2.31 -6.54
CA LEU A 73 9.89 0.88 -6.22
C LEU A 73 10.02 -0.02 -7.44
#